data_AF-A0A963IQA3-F1
#
_entry.id   AF-A0A963IQA3-F1
#
_cell.length_a   1.000
_cell.length_b   1.000
_cell.length_c   1.000
_cell.angle_alpha   90.00
_cell.angle_beta   90.00
_cell.angle_gamma   90.00
#
_symmetry.space_group_name_H-M   'P 1'
#
loop_
_entity.id
_entity.type
_entity.pdbx_description
1 polymer ?
#
loop_
_entity_poly.entity_id
_entity_poly.type
_entity_poly.pdbx_seq_one_letter_code
_entity_poly.pdbx_strand_id
1 'polypeptide(L)'
;MKKLAAFLAALPLAGCIGVADAGALVDLSIIDRSTGQQLQFHRHHGRLYVVGTPGNRYAVRLRNKSAGRVLTVVSVDGVDALNGQTAATAQSGYVLSAWQSVEIAGWRKSMEEVAAFYFTSVADSYAGRSDRPQNVGVIGIAVYREALPPPVPSAAVESPSSDSANADERQTARPAAKAAAPAR
;
A
#
# COMPACT_ATOMS: atom_id res chain seq x y z
N MET A 1 62.42 0.21 -8.54
CA MET A 1 61.75 -0.95 -9.16
C MET A 1 60.97 -1.71 -8.09
N LYS A 2 59.74 -2.14 -8.42
CA LYS A 2 58.86 -3.10 -7.69
C LYS A 2 58.07 -2.53 -6.50
N LYS A 3 56.75 -2.64 -6.37
CA LYS A 3 55.60 -3.06 -7.22
C LYS A 3 54.37 -2.34 -6.64
N LEU A 4 53.54 -1.68 -7.45
CA LEU A 4 52.21 -1.22 -7.03
C LEU A 4 51.32 -2.46 -6.84
N ALA A 5 50.77 -2.67 -5.64
CA ALA A 5 49.68 -3.60 -5.42
C ALA A 5 48.36 -2.84 -5.60
N ALA A 6 47.67 -3.10 -6.70
CA ALA A 6 46.33 -2.58 -6.95
C ALA A 6 45.33 -3.37 -6.07
N PHE A 7 44.78 -2.71 -5.06
CA PHE A 7 43.59 -3.20 -4.36
C PHE A 7 42.36 -2.87 -5.20
N LEU A 8 41.82 -3.88 -5.88
CA LEU A 8 40.54 -3.80 -6.57
C LEU A 8 39.44 -3.84 -5.48
N ALA A 9 38.97 -2.68 -5.04
CA ALA A 9 37.81 -2.58 -4.16
C ALA A 9 36.56 -2.89 -4.98
N ALA A 10 36.01 -4.10 -4.83
CA ALA A 10 34.69 -4.43 -5.34
C ALA A 10 33.64 -3.59 -4.57
N LEU A 11 33.03 -2.61 -5.23
CA LEU A 11 31.86 -1.91 -4.70
C LEU A 11 30.72 -2.94 -4.59
N PRO A 12 30.12 -3.15 -3.40
CA PRO A 12 28.84 -3.82 -3.35
C PRO A 12 27.83 -2.90 -4.03
N LEU A 13 27.17 -3.39 -5.08
CA LEU A 13 25.93 -2.83 -5.61
C LEU A 13 24.87 -3.02 -4.51
N ALA A 14 24.92 -2.19 -3.47
CA ALA A 14 23.88 -2.10 -2.46
C ALA A 14 22.63 -1.58 -3.16
N GLY A 15 21.58 -2.41 -3.12
CA GLY A 15 20.43 -2.36 -4.00
C GLY A 15 19.82 -0.98 -4.19
N CYS A 16 19.33 -0.76 -5.41
CA CYS A 16 18.29 0.22 -5.66
C CYS A 16 17.13 -0.09 -4.71
N ILE A 17 17.08 0.56 -3.56
CA ILE A 17 15.83 0.71 -2.81
C ILE A 17 14.95 1.44 -3.80
N GLY A 18 14.07 0.69 -4.45
CA GLY A 18 13.06 1.27 -5.32
C GLY A 18 12.32 2.27 -4.45
N VAL A 19 12.52 3.56 -4.71
CA VAL A 19 11.57 4.55 -4.26
C VAL A 19 10.31 4.15 -4.99
N ALA A 20 9.45 3.37 -4.33
CA ALA A 20 8.12 3.13 -4.79
C ALA A 20 7.51 4.52 -4.87
N ASP A 21 7.44 5.05 -6.09
CA ASP A 21 6.89 6.37 -6.32
C ASP A 21 5.48 6.33 -5.70
N ALA A 22 5.27 7.10 -4.63
CA ALA A 22 3.97 7.14 -3.96
C ALA A 22 2.87 7.45 -4.98
N GLY A 23 3.21 8.26 -6.00
CA GLY A 23 2.38 8.55 -7.15
C GLY A 23 2.09 7.36 -8.06
N ALA A 24 2.91 6.30 -8.09
CA ALA A 24 2.60 5.06 -8.82
C ALA A 24 1.53 4.22 -8.11
N LEU A 25 1.42 4.34 -6.78
CA LEU A 25 0.47 3.60 -5.97
C LEU A 25 -0.84 4.35 -5.74
N VAL A 26 -0.77 5.66 -5.53
CA VAL A 26 -1.92 6.49 -5.16
C VAL A 26 -1.90 7.75 -5.99
N ASP A 27 -3.02 8.03 -6.68
CA ASP A 27 -3.23 9.35 -7.26
C ASP A 27 -3.68 10.32 -6.17
N LEU A 28 -3.06 11.50 -6.15
CA LEU A 28 -3.47 12.63 -5.32
C LEU A 28 -4.10 13.70 -6.21
N SER A 29 -5.25 14.21 -5.80
CA SER A 29 -5.94 15.33 -6.44
C SER A 29 -6.51 16.27 -5.40
N ILE A 30 -6.64 17.56 -5.75
CA ILE A 30 -7.25 18.57 -4.88
C ILE A 30 -8.58 18.99 -5.50
N ILE A 31 -9.66 18.87 -4.72
CA ILE A 31 -11.01 19.23 -5.15
C ILE A 31 -11.39 20.55 -4.50
N ASP A 32 -11.67 21.58 -5.28
CA ASP A 32 -12.30 22.80 -4.78
C ASP A 32 -13.75 22.47 -4.42
N ARG A 33 -14.11 22.59 -3.15
CA ARG A 33 -15.44 22.19 -2.65
C ARG A 33 -16.52 23.24 -2.91
N SER A 34 -16.14 24.46 -3.25
CA SER A 34 -17.09 25.50 -3.66
C SER A 34 -17.59 25.25 -5.08
N THR A 35 -16.74 24.70 -5.95
CA THR A 35 -17.06 24.47 -7.38
C THR A 35 -17.22 23.00 -7.76
N GLY A 36 -16.73 22.07 -6.93
CA GLY A 36 -16.65 20.64 -7.23
C GLY A 36 -15.54 20.26 -8.23
N GLN A 37 -14.75 21.23 -8.70
CA GLN A 37 -13.74 20.98 -9.72
C GLN A 37 -12.45 20.42 -9.12
N GLN A 38 -11.81 19.54 -9.87
CA GLN A 38 -10.43 19.13 -9.58
C GLN A 38 -9.47 20.22 -10.05
N LEU A 39 -8.65 20.72 -9.12
CA LEU A 39 -7.63 21.73 -9.39
C LEU A 39 -6.48 21.14 -10.20
N GLN A 40 -5.93 21.94 -11.10
CA GLN A 40 -4.79 21.57 -11.93
C GLN A 40 -3.48 21.70 -11.15
N PHE A 41 -2.56 20.76 -11.38
CA PHE A 41 -1.20 20.85 -10.86
C PHE A 41 -0.31 21.62 -11.83
N HIS A 42 0.41 22.59 -11.28
CA HIS A 42 1.43 23.38 -11.97
C HIS A 42 2.80 22.97 -11.47
N ARG A 43 3.70 22.60 -12.38
CA ARG A 43 5.08 22.24 -12.03
C ARG A 43 5.99 23.45 -12.11
N HIS A 44 6.72 23.74 -11.04
CA HIS A 44 7.67 24.85 -10.99
C HIS A 44 8.85 24.51 -10.06
N HIS A 45 10.09 24.69 -10.53
CA HIS A 45 11.32 24.32 -9.80
C HIS A 45 11.30 22.94 -9.12
N GLY A 46 10.82 21.92 -9.83
CA GLY A 46 10.77 20.54 -9.31
C GLY A 46 9.68 20.28 -8.26
N ARG A 47 8.83 21.27 -7.97
CA ARG A 47 7.68 21.16 -7.07
C ARG A 47 6.37 21.22 -7.84
N LEU A 48 5.32 20.68 -7.23
CA LEU A 48 3.95 20.75 -7.72
C LEU A 48 3.16 21.76 -6.88
N TYR A 49 2.37 22.58 -7.56
CA TYR A 49 1.54 23.62 -6.98
C TYR A 49 0.11 23.48 -7.48
N VAL A 50 -0.85 23.82 -6.63
CA VAL A 50 -2.24 24.05 -7.02
C VAL A 50 -2.57 25.51 -6.73
N VAL A 51 -3.41 26.11 -7.58
CA VAL A 51 -3.90 27.47 -7.36
C VAL A 51 -5.25 27.37 -6.68
N GLY A 52 -5.33 27.88 -5.46
CA GLY A 52 -6.57 27.95 -4.68
C GLY A 52 -7.08 29.39 -4.56
N THR A 53 -8.39 29.56 -4.42
CA THR A 53 -9.02 30.85 -4.16
C THR A 53 -9.15 31.06 -2.65
N PRO A 54 -8.61 32.15 -2.06
CA PRO A 54 -8.76 32.42 -0.64
C PRO A 54 -10.22 32.34 -0.16
N GLY A 55 -10.46 31.68 0.96
CA GLY A 55 -11.78 31.40 1.51
C GLY A 55 -12.45 30.14 0.97
N ASN A 56 -12.07 29.63 -0.21
CA ASN A 56 -12.63 28.37 -0.71
C ASN A 56 -12.15 27.19 0.12
N ARG A 57 -13.10 26.31 0.45
CA ARG A 57 -12.80 25.02 1.06
C ARG A 57 -12.29 24.05 0.00
N TYR A 58 -11.41 23.14 0.38
CA TYR A 58 -10.94 22.08 -0.51
C TYR A 58 -10.95 20.72 0.18
N ALA A 59 -10.86 19.66 -0.62
CA ALA A 59 -10.60 18.31 -0.15
C ALA A 59 -9.37 17.72 -0.84
N VAL A 60 -8.61 16.92 -0.11
CA VAL A 60 -7.56 16.05 -0.66
C VAL A 60 -8.24 14.74 -1.05
N ARG A 61 -8.29 14.45 -2.35
CA ARG A 61 -8.82 13.19 -2.87
C ARG A 61 -7.67 12.25 -3.20
N LEU A 62 -7.70 11.07 -2.60
CA LEU A 62 -6.75 9.98 -2.83
C LEU A 62 -7.43 8.83 -3.55
N ARG A 63 -6.76 8.24 -4.53
CA ARG A 63 -7.24 7.04 -5.24
C ARG A 63 -6.14 5.98 -5.29
N ASN A 64 -6.41 4.81 -4.73
CA ASN A 64 -5.53 3.66 -4.85
C ASN A 64 -5.54 3.15 -6.30
N LYS A 65 -4.36 3.00 -6.90
CA LYS A 65 -4.15 2.45 -8.25
C LYS A 65 -3.67 1.00 -8.25
N SER A 66 -3.66 0.36 -7.10
CA SER A 66 -3.22 -1.01 -6.95
C SER A 66 -4.38 -1.94 -6.60
N ALA A 67 -4.16 -3.23 -6.84
CA ALA A 67 -5.09 -4.31 -6.50
C ALA A 67 -5.02 -4.72 -5.01
N GLY A 68 -4.07 -4.17 -4.24
CA GLY A 68 -3.90 -4.46 -2.81
C GLY A 68 -4.35 -3.29 -1.94
N ARG A 69 -4.46 -3.52 -0.63
CA ARG A 69 -4.68 -2.43 0.32
C ARG A 69 -3.42 -1.58 0.45
N VAL A 70 -3.62 -0.28 0.60
CA VAL A 70 -2.54 0.67 0.93
C VAL A 70 -2.93 1.49 2.15
N LEU A 71 -1.97 1.76 3.02
CA LEU A 71 -2.08 2.74 4.09
C LEU A 71 -1.53 4.08 3.57
N THR A 72 -2.27 5.15 3.82
CA THR A 72 -1.86 6.52 3.46
C THR A 72 -1.85 7.41 4.70
N VAL A 73 -0.69 8.00 5.00
CA VAL A 73 -0.55 9.04 6.03
C VAL A 73 -0.59 10.37 5.32
N VAL A 74 -1.54 11.23 5.67
CA VAL A 74 -1.82 12.48 4.96
C VAL A 74 -1.51 13.65 5.87
N SER A 75 -0.75 14.60 5.34
CA SER A 75 -0.41 15.84 6.03
C SER A 75 -0.78 17.05 5.21
N VAL A 76 -1.24 18.09 5.89
CA VAL A 76 -1.46 19.43 5.34
C VAL A 76 -0.76 20.39 6.30
N ASP A 77 -0.04 21.39 5.82
CA ASP A 77 0.65 22.38 6.66
C ASP A 77 1.57 21.77 7.75
N GLY A 78 2.09 20.56 7.53
CA GLY A 78 2.88 19.81 8.52
C GLY A 78 2.08 19.17 9.66
N VAL A 79 0.75 19.16 9.58
CA VAL A 79 -0.17 18.56 10.55
C VAL A 79 -0.83 17.32 9.93
N ASP A 80 -0.98 16.26 10.71
CA ASP A 80 -1.63 15.02 10.31
C ASP A 80 -3.15 15.23 10.16
N ALA A 81 -3.70 14.86 9.01
CA ALA A 81 -5.12 15.08 8.69
C ALA A 81 -6.07 14.17 9.49
N LEU A 82 -5.58 13.03 9.99
CA LEU A 82 -6.37 12.08 10.75
C LEU A 82 -6.53 12.48 12.22
N ASN A 83 -5.50 13.06 12.85
CA ASN A 83 -5.51 13.33 14.30
C ASN A 83 -5.14 14.78 14.70
N GLY A 84 -4.73 15.63 13.76
CA GLY A 84 -4.40 17.04 14.03
C GLY A 84 -3.08 17.27 14.78
N GLN A 85 -2.25 16.24 14.97
CA GLN A 85 -0.91 16.37 15.57
C GLN A 85 0.14 16.73 14.51
N THR A 86 1.37 17.05 14.93
CA THR A 86 2.49 17.20 13.99
C THR A 86 2.66 15.91 13.17
N ALA A 87 2.74 16.04 11.85
CA ALA A 87 2.84 14.92 10.94
C ALA A 87 4.20 14.23 11.04
N ALA A 88 4.16 12.90 11.04
CA ALA A 88 5.29 12.00 10.97
C ALA A 88 4.90 10.78 10.13
N THR A 89 5.86 10.20 9.42
CA THR A 89 5.60 9.10 8.48
C THR A 89 5.17 7.81 9.18
N ALA A 90 5.60 7.60 10.43
CA ALA A 90 5.27 6.44 11.26
C ALA A 90 4.01 6.67 12.13
N GLN A 91 2.95 7.16 11.51
CA GLN A 91 1.64 7.36 12.16
C GLN A 91 0.58 6.47 11.52
N SER A 92 -0.53 6.29 12.22
CA SER A 92 -1.76 5.72 11.64
C SER A 92 -2.26 6.59 10.49
N GLY A 93 -3.06 6.01 9.60
CA GLY A 93 -3.53 6.70 8.41
C GLY A 93 -4.78 6.06 7.82
N TYR A 94 -5.15 6.52 6.63
CA TYR A 94 -6.30 6.00 5.90
C TYR A 94 -5.91 4.73 5.15
N VAL A 95 -6.64 3.65 5.39
CA VAL A 95 -6.47 2.42 4.61
C VAL A 95 -7.44 2.42 3.44
N LEU A 96 -6.88 2.37 2.23
CA LEU A 96 -7.64 2.31 0.99
C LEU A 96 -7.62 0.87 0.47
N SER A 97 -8.80 0.28 0.29
CA SER A 97 -8.95 -0.99 -0.44
C SER A 97 -8.51 -0.86 -1.90
N ALA A 98 -8.38 -1.99 -2.59
CA ALA A 98 -8.08 -2.03 -4.01
C ALA A 98 -8.97 -1.05 -4.79
N TRP A 99 -8.36 -0.17 -5.59
CA TRP A 99 -9.07 0.81 -6.43
C TRP A 99 -9.94 1.84 -5.70
N GLN A 100 -9.96 1.82 -4.37
CA GLN A 100 -10.79 2.71 -3.55
C GLN A 100 -10.33 4.17 -3.68
N SER A 101 -11.28 5.09 -3.60
CA SER A 101 -11.02 6.51 -3.45
C SER A 101 -11.60 7.05 -2.15
N VAL A 102 -10.96 8.08 -1.59
CA VAL A 102 -11.45 8.80 -0.40
C VAL A 102 -11.21 10.29 -0.56
N GLU A 103 -12.11 11.10 0.00
CA GLU A 103 -11.93 12.55 0.12
C GLU A 103 -11.75 12.95 1.57
N ILE A 104 -10.70 13.70 1.83
CA ILE A 104 -10.33 14.19 3.15
C ILE A 104 -10.52 15.71 3.13
N ALA A 105 -11.58 16.18 3.78
CA ALA A 105 -12.00 17.58 3.72
C ALA A 105 -11.45 18.45 4.86
N GLY A 106 -10.72 17.88 5.81
CA GLY A 106 -10.25 18.59 6.99
C GLY A 106 -9.61 17.68 8.02
N TRP A 107 -9.01 18.28 9.04
CA TRP A 107 -8.50 17.60 10.21
C TRP A 107 -9.66 17.08 11.05
N ARG A 108 -9.62 15.80 11.41
CA ARG A 108 -10.55 15.27 12.41
C ARG A 108 -10.13 15.74 13.80
N LYS A 109 -11.02 16.46 14.49
CA LYS A 109 -10.87 16.79 15.91
C LYS A 109 -11.52 15.73 16.80
N SER A 110 -12.58 15.09 16.32
CA SER A 110 -13.28 13.97 16.96
C SER A 110 -13.92 13.08 15.91
N MET A 111 -14.73 12.09 16.31
CA MET A 111 -15.53 11.29 15.37
C MET A 111 -16.61 12.12 14.66
N GLU A 112 -16.96 13.29 15.21
CA GLU A 112 -18.08 14.14 14.77
C GLU A 112 -17.62 15.51 14.26
N GLU A 113 -16.46 16.02 14.72
CA GLU A 113 -15.97 17.35 14.37
C GLU A 113 -14.80 17.29 13.38
N VAL A 114 -14.98 17.96 12.24
CA VAL A 114 -13.97 18.14 11.20
C VAL A 114 -13.67 19.63 11.04
N ALA A 115 -12.43 20.02 11.27
CA ALA A 115 -11.96 21.36 10.93
C ALA A 115 -11.57 21.38 9.44
N ALA A 116 -12.39 22.04 8.64
CA ALA A 116 -12.26 22.02 7.18
C ALA A 116 -10.94 22.65 6.70
N PHE A 117 -10.38 22.09 5.63
CA PHE A 117 -9.33 22.74 4.88
C PHE A 117 -9.90 23.87 4.01
N TYR A 118 -9.21 25.00 3.98
CA TYR A 118 -9.53 26.13 3.11
C TYR A 118 -8.26 26.89 2.73
N PHE A 119 -8.28 27.55 1.57
CA PHE A 119 -7.16 28.37 1.12
C PHE A 119 -7.17 29.72 1.85
N THR A 120 -5.99 30.16 2.29
CA THR A 120 -5.84 31.45 2.99
C THR A 120 -4.40 31.97 2.86
N SER A 121 -4.16 33.18 3.36
CA SER A 121 -2.81 33.76 3.44
C SER A 121 -1.95 33.00 4.46
N VAL A 122 -0.63 33.05 4.33
CA VAL A 122 0.29 32.43 5.31
C VAL A 122 0.05 32.98 6.72
N ALA A 123 -0.16 34.30 6.86
CA ALA A 123 -0.44 34.95 8.14
C ALA A 123 -1.73 34.45 8.82
N ASP A 124 -2.69 34.01 8.03
CA ASP A 124 -3.97 33.48 8.50
C ASP A 124 -4.04 31.96 8.57
N SER A 125 -2.99 31.26 8.11
CA SER A 125 -2.93 29.81 8.13
C SER A 125 -2.79 29.27 9.56
N TYR A 126 -3.29 28.05 9.78
CA TYR A 126 -3.20 27.40 11.09
C TYR A 126 -1.74 27.20 11.53
N ALA A 127 -0.88 26.80 10.59
CA ALA A 127 0.56 26.66 10.84
C ALA A 127 1.31 28.00 10.96
N GLY A 128 0.78 29.10 10.42
CA GLY A 128 1.32 30.45 10.66
C GLY A 128 0.96 31.01 12.03
N ARG A 129 -0.17 30.56 12.60
CA ARG A 129 -0.64 30.97 13.95
C ARG A 129 -0.14 30.05 15.08
N SER A 130 0.27 28.83 14.74
CA SER A 130 1.01 27.96 15.65
C SER A 130 2.50 28.13 15.36
N ASP A 131 3.38 27.99 16.34
CA ASP A 131 4.83 28.26 16.21
C ASP A 131 5.56 27.16 15.38
N ARG A 132 5.03 26.84 14.19
CA ARG A 132 5.39 25.72 13.30
C ARG A 132 5.46 26.20 11.84
N PRO A 133 6.39 27.12 11.51
CA PRO A 133 6.43 27.74 10.19
C PRO A 133 6.85 26.78 9.06
N GLN A 134 7.46 25.63 9.40
CA GLN A 134 7.85 24.63 8.40
C GLN A 134 6.63 23.98 7.73
N ASN A 135 6.68 23.85 6.39
CA ASN A 135 5.68 23.16 5.56
C ASN A 135 4.31 23.84 5.42
N VAL A 136 4.16 25.12 5.77
CA VAL A 136 2.93 25.89 5.49
C VAL A 136 2.60 25.81 4.00
N GLY A 137 1.36 25.44 3.66
CA GLY A 137 0.87 25.26 2.30
C GLY A 137 1.30 23.95 1.62
N VAL A 138 2.00 23.06 2.32
CA VAL A 138 2.45 21.78 1.77
C VAL A 138 1.44 20.68 2.09
N ILE A 139 1.03 19.93 1.07
CA ILE A 139 0.23 18.71 1.20
C ILE A 139 1.16 17.54 0.91
N GLY A 140 1.35 16.66 1.89
CA GLY A 140 2.24 15.51 1.81
C GLY A 140 1.52 14.20 2.06
N ILE A 141 1.89 13.15 1.32
CA ILE A 141 1.40 11.79 1.56
C ILE A 141 2.57 10.79 1.67
N ALA A 142 2.49 9.91 2.67
CA ALA A 142 3.29 8.70 2.73
C ALA A 142 2.40 7.50 2.43
N VAL A 143 2.85 6.60 1.56
CA VAL A 143 2.07 5.46 1.07
C VAL A 143 2.80 4.16 1.40
N TYR A 144 2.10 3.24 2.05
CA TYR A 144 2.63 1.94 2.45
C TYR A 144 1.76 0.83 1.89
N ARG A 145 2.41 -0.19 1.34
CA ARG A 145 1.73 -1.44 0.95
C ARG A 145 1.45 -2.26 2.22
N GLU A 146 0.34 -2.98 2.21
CA GLU A 146 0.06 -3.96 3.26
C GLU A 146 1.16 -5.04 3.30
N ALA A 147 1.68 -5.32 4.49
CA ALA A 147 2.65 -6.39 4.69
C ALA A 147 1.94 -7.74 4.62
N LEU A 148 2.31 -8.57 3.65
CA LEU A 148 1.81 -9.93 3.55
C LEU A 148 2.60 -10.84 4.51
N PRO A 149 1.93 -11.69 5.31
CA PRO A 149 2.64 -12.71 6.06
C PRO A 149 3.40 -13.64 5.10
N PRO A 150 4.57 -14.17 5.51
CA PRO A 150 5.29 -15.13 4.69
C PRO A 150 4.39 -16.33 4.40
N PRO A 151 4.46 -16.91 3.18
CA PRO A 151 3.67 -18.08 2.83
C PRO A 151 3.99 -19.21 3.82
N VAL A 152 2.95 -19.81 4.41
CA VAL A 152 3.12 -21.02 5.20
C VAL A 152 3.63 -22.13 4.27
N PRO A 153 4.72 -22.85 4.62
CA PRO A 153 5.15 -23.99 3.83
C PRO A 153 3.98 -24.97 3.68
N SER A 154 3.63 -25.32 2.45
CA SER A 154 2.64 -26.36 2.22
C SER A 154 3.23 -27.66 2.81
N ALA A 155 2.57 -28.21 3.83
CA ALA A 155 2.88 -29.57 4.28
C ALA A 155 2.72 -30.48 3.05
N ALA A 156 3.78 -31.19 2.68
CA ALA A 156 3.71 -32.17 1.62
C ALA A 156 2.57 -33.13 1.97
N VAL A 157 1.51 -33.12 1.18
CA VAL A 157 0.48 -34.15 1.25
C VAL A 157 1.18 -35.42 0.83
N GLU A 158 1.55 -36.27 1.80
CA GLU A 158 1.96 -37.63 1.50
C GLU A 158 0.85 -38.25 0.67
N SER A 159 1.16 -38.52 -0.60
CA SER A 159 0.23 -39.23 -1.47
C SER A 159 -0.04 -40.60 -0.82
N PRO A 160 -1.30 -41.01 -0.62
CA PRO A 160 -1.56 -42.32 -0.04
C PRO A 160 -0.89 -43.36 -0.93
N SER A 161 -0.01 -44.17 -0.35
CA SER A 161 0.70 -45.22 -1.06
C SER A 161 -0.33 -46.12 -1.74
N SER A 162 -0.07 -46.43 -3.01
CA SER A 162 -0.83 -47.35 -3.84
C SER A 162 -0.64 -48.80 -3.38
N ASP A 163 -0.86 -49.09 -2.09
CA ASP A 163 -0.79 -50.45 -1.53
C ASP A 163 -2.15 -51.17 -1.64
N SER A 164 -3.23 -50.48 -2.00
CA SER A 164 -4.56 -51.06 -2.16
C SER A 164 -4.79 -51.80 -3.49
N ALA A 165 -3.88 -51.69 -4.47
CA ALA A 165 -4.02 -52.38 -5.75
C ALA A 165 -3.63 -53.86 -5.74
N ASN A 166 -2.91 -54.34 -4.70
CA ASN A 166 -2.43 -55.72 -4.63
C ASN A 166 -3.35 -56.68 -3.83
N ALA A 167 -4.43 -56.18 -3.23
CA ALA A 167 -5.35 -57.02 -2.45
C ALA A 167 -6.36 -57.78 -3.34
N ASP A 168 -6.74 -57.24 -4.50
CA ASP A 168 -7.76 -57.85 -5.37
C ASP A 168 -7.22 -59.01 -6.24
N GLU A 169 -5.92 -59.06 -6.54
CA GLU A 169 -5.35 -60.13 -7.38
C GLU A 169 -5.13 -61.46 -6.64
N ARG A 170 -5.10 -61.47 -5.30
CA ARG A 170 -4.94 -62.71 -4.52
C ARG A 170 -6.21 -63.52 -4.34
N GLN A 171 -7.37 -62.99 -4.71
CA GLN A 171 -8.66 -63.66 -4.48
C GLN A 171 -9.22 -64.41 -5.70
N THR A 172 -8.61 -64.26 -6.89
CA THR A 172 -9.10 -64.87 -8.14
C THR A 172 -8.37 -66.16 -8.57
N ALA A 173 -7.29 -66.57 -7.89
CA ALA A 173 -6.55 -67.78 -8.23
C ALA A 173 -6.86 -68.95 -7.27
N ARG A 174 -7.95 -69.69 -7.51
CA ARG A 174 -8.16 -71.03 -6.96
C ARG A 174 -8.34 -72.02 -8.12
N PRO A 175 -7.53 -73.09 -8.24
CA PRO A 175 -7.54 -73.94 -9.42
C PRO A 175 -8.71 -74.93 -9.39
N ALA A 176 -9.23 -75.21 -10.58
CA ALA A 176 -10.18 -76.29 -10.85
C ALA A 176 -9.51 -77.67 -10.73
N ALA A 177 -10.16 -78.62 -10.05
CA ALA A 177 -9.82 -80.03 -10.13
C ALA A 177 -11.05 -80.84 -10.57
N LYS A 178 -10.83 -81.65 -11.60
CA LYS A 178 -11.76 -82.29 -12.52
C LYS A 178 -12.08 -83.74 -12.09
N ALA A 179 -13.36 -84.00 -11.88
CA ALA A 179 -14.21 -85.10 -12.40
C ALA A 179 -13.72 -86.57 -12.44
N ALA A 180 -14.63 -87.50 -12.07
CA ALA A 180 -14.86 -88.75 -12.80
C ALA A 180 -16.22 -89.39 -12.44
N ALA A 181 -17.07 -89.57 -13.45
CA ALA A 181 -18.22 -90.49 -13.49
C ALA A 181 -17.69 -91.95 -13.66
N PRO A 182 -18.49 -93.06 -13.80
CA PRO A 182 -19.76 -93.14 -14.52
C PRO A 182 -20.83 -94.10 -13.91
N ALA A 183 -21.92 -94.22 -14.68
CA ALA A 183 -23.20 -94.86 -14.43
C ALA A 183 -23.20 -96.40 -14.33
N ARG A 184 -24.18 -96.95 -13.60
CA ARG A 184 -25.38 -97.59 -14.18
C ARG A 184 -26.52 -97.64 -13.16
#